data_AF-A0A924CRD0-F1
#
_entry.id   AF-A0A924CRD0-F1
#
_cell.length_a   1.000
_cell.length_b   1.000
_cell.length_c   1.000
_cell.angle_alpha   90.00
_cell.angle_beta   90.00
_cell.angle_gamma   90.00
#
_symmetry.space_group_name_H-M   'P 1'
#
loop_
_entity.id
_entity.type
_entity.pdbx_description
1 polymer ?
#
loop_
_entity_poly.entity_id
_entity_poly.type
_entity_poly.pdbx_seq_one_letter_code
_entity_poly.pdbx_strand_id
1 'polypeptide(L)'
;MLDGLDEVVDEAQRRRVAEQIETFLGLYEDCPTVITSRPAGYRWDFFNLEAFPHYTLEPFGDKQVDTFIAHWYDSRELDKAAARRRKDDLRSAFKGNDRIRQLATNPLLLTIIALIHRYQAELRMICCMC
;
A
#
# COMPACT_ATOMS: atom_id res chain seq x y z
N MET A 1 8.74 -14.93 5.00
CA MET A 1 8.55 -13.48 4.79
C MET A 1 8.77 -12.80 6.13
N LEU A 2 9.58 -11.74 6.15
CA LEU A 2 9.88 -10.91 7.31
C LEU A 2 9.37 -9.50 7.00
N ASP A 3 8.51 -8.96 7.86
CA ASP A 3 7.84 -7.68 7.62
C ASP A 3 8.36 -6.63 8.62
N GLY A 4 8.61 -5.40 8.15
CA GLY A 4 8.91 -4.25 9.01
C GLY A 4 10.25 -4.31 9.74
N LEU A 5 11.38 -4.56 9.05
CA LEU A 5 12.71 -4.58 9.69
C LEU A 5 13.04 -3.28 10.47
N ASP A 6 12.49 -2.15 10.04
CA ASP A 6 12.67 -0.85 10.70
C ASP A 6 11.89 -0.69 12.02
N GLU A 7 11.00 -1.62 12.37
CA GLU A 7 10.29 -1.61 13.65
C GLU A 7 11.22 -1.90 14.83
N VAL A 8 12.41 -2.45 14.57
CA VAL A 8 13.47 -2.61 15.57
C VAL A 8 14.13 -1.25 15.83
N VAL A 9 13.60 -0.51 16.81
CA VAL A 9 13.99 0.89 17.06
C VAL A 9 15.49 1.05 17.37
N ASP A 10 16.05 0.16 18.19
CA ASP A 10 17.47 0.20 18.55
C ASP A 10 18.36 -0.24 17.38
N GLU A 11 19.31 0.60 17.00
CA GLU A 11 20.17 0.38 15.83
C GLU A 11 21.09 -0.85 16.02
N ALA A 12 21.66 -1.03 17.22
CA ALA A 12 22.53 -2.15 17.50
C ALA A 12 21.76 -3.48 17.44
N GLN A 13 20.54 -3.50 17.99
CA GLN A 13 19.63 -4.64 17.89
C GLN A 13 19.21 -4.90 16.45
N ARG A 14 18.88 -3.87 15.67
CA ARG A 14 18.50 -4.00 14.25
C ARG A 14 19.63 -4.61 13.43
N ARG A 15 20.87 -4.17 13.67
CA ARG A 15 22.05 -4.75 13.04
C ARG A 15 22.22 -6.24 13.39
N ARG A 16 22.06 -6.61 14.66
CA ARG A 16 22.11 -8.03 15.06
C ARG A 16 21.02 -8.86 14.39
N VAL A 17 19.81 -8.31 14.26
CA VAL A 17 18.72 -8.97 13.53
C VAL A 17 19.09 -9.15 12.06
N ALA A 18 19.65 -8.14 11.41
CA ALA A 18 20.13 -8.25 10.03
C ALA A 18 21.21 -9.34 9.87
N GLU A 19 22.20 -9.38 10.76
CA GLU A 19 23.27 -10.41 10.76
C GLU A 19 22.70 -11.84 10.95
N GLN A 20 21.68 -11.99 11.80
CA GLN A 20 20.98 -13.27 11.98
C GLN A 20 20.20 -13.67 10.72
N ILE A 21 19.58 -12.71 10.04
CA ILE A 21 18.87 -12.93 8.77
C ILE A 21 19.88 -13.31 7.67
N GLU A 22 21.02 -12.64 7.56
CA GLU A 22 22.08 -13.02 6.61
C GLU A 22 22.56 -14.46 6.84
N THR A 23 22.78 -14.82 8.11
CA THR A 23 23.15 -16.20 8.47
C THR A 23 22.08 -17.19 8.03
N PHE A 24 20.79 -16.86 8.24
CA PHE A 24 19.67 -17.69 7.79
C PHE A 24 19.64 -17.84 6.26
N LEU A 25 19.83 -16.74 5.52
CA LEU A 25 19.84 -16.76 4.05
C LEU A 25 20.96 -17.66 3.50
N GLY A 26 22.14 -17.65 4.12
CA GLY A 26 23.26 -18.52 3.72
C GLY A 26 23.09 -19.99 4.11
N LEU A 27 22.32 -20.30 5.16
CA LEU A 27 22.05 -21.69 5.57
C LEU A 27 20.93 -22.34 4.75
N TYR A 28 20.02 -21.54 4.20
CA TYR A 28 18.82 -21.99 3.51
C TYR A 28 18.67 -21.31 2.15
N GLU A 29 19.65 -21.52 1.26
CA GLU A 29 19.70 -20.87 -0.07
C GLU A 29 18.45 -21.15 -0.93
N ASP A 30 17.82 -22.32 -0.77
CA ASP A 30 16.61 -22.72 -1.50
C ASP A 30 15.30 -22.16 -0.89
N CYS A 31 15.37 -21.40 0.20
CA CYS A 31 14.20 -20.86 0.88
C CYS A 31 13.84 -19.45 0.38
N PRO A 32 12.73 -19.27 -0.39
CA PRO A 32 12.36 -17.95 -0.88
C PRO A 32 12.04 -17.01 0.26
N THR A 33 12.83 -15.95 0.37
CA THR A 33 12.75 -14.99 1.48
C THR A 33 12.50 -13.59 0.95
N VAL A 34 11.49 -12.94 1.53
CA VAL A 34 11.15 -11.53 1.27
C VAL A 34 11.23 -10.79 2.59
N ILE A 35 11.93 -9.66 2.60
CA ILE A 35 12.12 -8.77 3.74
C ILE A 35 11.59 -7.40 3.35
N THR A 36 10.78 -6.78 4.19
CA THR A 36 10.26 -5.43 3.95
C THR A 36 10.80 -4.45 5.00
N SER A 37 10.92 -3.18 4.61
CA SER A 37 11.26 -2.09 5.52
C SER A 37 10.84 -0.75 4.92
N ARG A 38 10.61 0.26 5.77
CA ARG A 38 10.50 1.66 5.33
C ARG A 38 11.88 2.21 4.94
N PRO A 39 11.97 3.03 3.88
CA PRO A 39 13.24 3.63 3.44
C PRO A 39 14.00 4.38 4.54
N ALA A 40 13.28 5.07 5.44
CA ALA A 40 13.88 5.85 6.52
C ALA A 40 14.61 5.00 7.58
N GLY A 41 14.26 3.71 7.72
CA GLY A 41 14.87 2.80 8.69
C GLY A 41 15.79 1.77 8.06
N TYR A 42 15.99 1.82 6.74
CA TYR A 42 16.77 0.85 5.98
C TYR A 42 18.15 1.41 5.62
N ARG A 43 19.19 0.60 5.82
CA ARG A 43 20.56 0.91 5.37
C ARG A 43 20.97 -0.08 4.28
N TRP A 44 21.59 0.43 3.22
CA TRP A 44 21.98 -0.36 2.04
C TRP A 44 23.08 -1.39 2.33
N ASP A 45 23.76 -1.28 3.46
CA ASP A 45 24.83 -2.16 3.92
C ASP A 45 24.35 -3.25 4.91
N PHE A 46 23.04 -3.39 5.14
CA PHE A 46 22.51 -4.47 5.97
C PHE A 46 22.60 -5.86 5.32
N PHE A 47 22.56 -5.91 4.00
CA PHE A 47 22.60 -7.15 3.23
C PHE A 47 23.53 -6.99 2.04
N ASN A 48 24.24 -8.06 1.68
CA ASN A 48 25.00 -8.09 0.44
C ASN A 48 24.07 -8.03 -0.79
N LEU A 49 24.16 -6.94 -1.57
CA LEU A 49 23.33 -6.67 -2.76
C LEU A 49 23.44 -7.73 -3.87
N GLU A 50 24.58 -8.41 -3.99
CA GLU A 50 24.78 -9.45 -5.01
C GLU A 50 24.03 -10.74 -4.64
N ALA A 51 24.00 -11.08 -3.36
CA ALA A 51 23.30 -12.25 -2.84
C ALA A 51 21.81 -11.96 -2.60
N PHE A 52 21.47 -10.73 -2.24
CA PHE A 52 20.12 -10.32 -1.90
C PHE A 52 19.78 -8.95 -2.54
N PRO A 53 19.16 -8.93 -3.74
CA PRO A 53 18.85 -7.70 -4.44
C PRO A 53 17.78 -6.89 -3.70
N HIS A 54 17.97 -5.56 -3.65
CA HIS A 54 17.04 -4.65 -3.01
C HIS A 54 16.07 -4.05 -4.03
N TYR A 55 14.79 -3.96 -3.66
CA TYR A 55 13.75 -3.35 -4.48
C TYR A 55 13.05 -2.24 -3.72
N THR A 56 12.66 -1.18 -4.43
CA THR A 56 11.81 -0.12 -3.89
C THR A 56 10.43 -0.24 -4.50
N LEU A 57 9.40 -0.16 -3.67
CA LEU A 57 8.01 -0.10 -4.15
C LEU A 57 7.72 1.31 -4.65
N GLU A 58 7.46 1.41 -5.96
CA GLU A 58 7.06 2.66 -6.59
C GLU A 58 5.65 3.08 -6.19
N PRO A 59 5.35 4.41 -6.17
CA PRO A 59 3.98 4.90 -6.07
C PRO A 59 3.09 4.32 -7.17
N PHE A 60 1.79 4.23 -6.90
CA PHE A 60 0.82 3.83 -7.92
C PHE A 60 0.75 4.88 -9.04
N GLY A 61 0.86 4.41 -10.27
CA GLY A 61 0.48 5.17 -11.46
C GLY A 61 -1.03 5.17 -11.69
N ASP A 62 -1.49 6.02 -12.61
CA ASP A 62 -2.93 6.22 -12.91
C ASP A 62 -3.67 4.90 -13.17
N LYS A 63 -3.05 3.96 -13.91
CA LYS A 63 -3.66 2.63 -14.19
C LYS A 63 -3.84 1.79 -12.93
N GLN A 64 -2.90 1.83 -12.00
CA GLN A 64 -2.99 1.10 -10.74
C GLN A 64 -4.04 1.72 -9.82
N VAL A 65 -4.13 3.05 -9.78
CA VAL A 65 -5.20 3.77 -9.08
C VAL A 65 -6.56 3.38 -9.65
N ASP A 66 -6.73 3.39 -10.97
CA ASP A 66 -7.99 3.00 -11.62
C ASP A 66 -8.38 1.54 -11.35
N THR A 67 -7.39 0.65 -11.35
CA THR A 67 -7.58 -0.78 -11.03
C THR A 67 -7.98 -0.97 -9.58
N PHE A 68 -7.32 -0.26 -8.67
CA PHE A 68 -7.67 -0.26 -7.25
C PHE A 68 -9.12 0.20 -7.04
N ILE A 69 -9.53 1.33 -7.64
CA ILE A 69 -10.89 1.85 -7.54
C ILE A 69 -11.89 0.80 -8.04
N ALA A 70 -11.62 0.18 -9.19
CA ALA A 70 -12.49 -0.84 -9.75
C ALA A 70 -12.67 -2.02 -8.77
N HIS A 71 -11.57 -2.63 -8.32
CA HIS A 71 -11.62 -3.79 -7.43
C HIS A 71 -12.20 -3.44 -6.05
N TRP A 72 -11.88 -2.27 -5.50
CA TRP A 72 -12.36 -1.83 -4.19
C TRP A 72 -13.89 -1.78 -4.11
N TYR A 73 -14.54 -1.19 -5.13
CA TYR A 73 -15.99 -1.09 -5.16
C TYR A 73 -16.65 -2.41 -5.60
N ASP A 74 -16.06 -3.15 -6.55
CA ASP A 74 -16.60 -4.46 -6.93
C ASP A 74 -16.62 -5.45 -5.76
N SER A 75 -15.63 -5.36 -4.86
CA SER A 75 -15.56 -6.25 -3.70
C SER A 75 -16.48 -5.83 -2.54
N ARG A 76 -17.08 -4.64 -2.58
CA ARG A 76 -17.80 -4.03 -1.44
C ARG A 76 -19.25 -3.71 -1.75
N GLU A 77 -19.60 -3.52 -3.02
CA GLU A 77 -20.96 -3.22 -3.46
C GLU A 77 -21.57 -4.45 -4.12
N LEU A 78 -22.67 -4.95 -3.56
CA LEU A 78 -23.42 -6.07 -4.15
C LEU A 78 -24.22 -5.62 -5.39
N ASP A 79 -24.72 -4.37 -5.39
CA ASP A 79 -25.39 -3.78 -6.54
C ASP A 79 -24.36 -3.24 -7.54
N LYS A 80 -24.29 -3.86 -8.72
CA LYS A 80 -23.41 -3.45 -9.81
C LYS A 80 -23.67 -2.02 -10.29
N ALA A 81 -24.92 -1.56 -10.25
CA ALA A 81 -25.25 -0.20 -10.65
C ALA A 81 -24.72 0.82 -9.61
N ALA A 82 -24.88 0.55 -8.32
CA ALA A 82 -24.27 1.33 -7.25
C ALA A 82 -22.74 1.33 -7.34
N ALA A 83 -22.11 0.16 -7.56
CA ALA A 83 -20.68 0.03 -7.76
C ALA A 83 -20.20 0.91 -8.92
N ARG A 84 -20.90 0.88 -10.06
CA ARG A 84 -20.56 1.67 -11.23
C ARG A 84 -20.63 3.17 -10.94
N ARG A 85 -21.72 3.63 -10.32
CA ARG A 85 -21.89 5.05 -9.94
C ARG A 85 -20.76 5.50 -9.01
N ARG A 86 -20.48 4.75 -7.94
CA ARG A 86 -19.43 5.11 -6.96
C ARG A 86 -18.03 5.17 -7.58
N LYS A 87 -17.71 4.26 -8.52
CA LYS A 87 -16.43 4.32 -9.26
C LYS A 87 -16.32 5.58 -10.11
N ASP A 88 -17.38 5.91 -10.85
CA ASP A 88 -17.38 7.06 -11.75
C ASP A 88 -17.38 8.38 -10.96
N ASP A 89 -18.06 8.42 -9.82
CA ASP A 89 -18.06 9.56 -8.89
C ASP A 89 -16.66 9.80 -8.31
N LEU A 90 -16.00 8.75 -7.78
CA LEU A 90 -14.65 8.89 -7.22
C LEU A 90 -13.62 9.29 -8.30
N ARG A 91 -13.71 8.72 -9.51
CA ARG A 91 -12.86 9.12 -10.64
C ARG A 91 -13.07 10.58 -11.01
N SER A 92 -14.32 11.05 -11.01
CA SER A 92 -14.64 12.44 -11.30
C SER A 92 -14.09 13.38 -10.24
N ALA A 93 -14.09 12.98 -8.97
CA ALA A 93 -13.47 13.74 -7.88
C ALA A 93 -11.95 13.91 -8.09
N PHE A 94 -11.26 12.93 -8.69
CA PHE A 94 -9.84 13.03 -8.99
C PHE A 94 -9.52 13.94 -10.18
N LYS A 95 -10.39 13.98 -11.20
CA LYS A 95 -10.20 14.84 -12.38
C LYS A 95 -10.18 16.33 -12.04
N GLY A 96 -10.89 16.75 -11.00
CA GLY A 96 -10.97 18.16 -10.58
C GLY A 96 -9.95 18.57 -9.53
N ASN A 97 -9.09 17.67 -9.05
CA ASN A 97 -8.23 17.95 -7.90
C ASN A 97 -6.88 17.23 -7.97
N ASP A 98 -5.88 17.92 -8.53
CA ASP A 98 -4.51 17.40 -8.67
C ASP A 98 -3.85 17.03 -7.33
N ARG A 99 -4.17 17.74 -6.23
CA ARG A 99 -3.62 17.41 -4.91
C ARG A 99 -4.15 16.06 -4.43
N ILE A 100 -5.45 15.81 -4.58
CA ILE A 100 -6.05 14.51 -4.22
C ILE A 100 -5.48 13.41 -5.11
N ARG A 101 -5.30 13.68 -6.41
CA ARG A 101 -4.68 12.73 -7.34
C ARG A 101 -3.25 12.37 -6.93
N GLN A 102 -2.44 13.34 -6.50
CA GLN A 102 -1.10 13.07 -5.99
C GLN A 102 -1.12 12.19 -4.73
N LEU A 103 -2.04 12.45 -3.79
CA LEU A 103 -2.19 11.61 -2.60
C LEU A 103 -2.61 10.18 -2.95
N ALA A 104 -3.46 10.01 -3.97
CA ALA A 104 -3.95 8.71 -4.43
C ALA A 104 -2.84 7.80 -5.03
N THR A 105 -1.65 8.34 -5.33
CA THR A 105 -0.49 7.53 -5.72
C THR A 105 0.05 6.69 -4.56
N ASN A 106 -0.24 7.07 -3.31
CA ASN A 106 0.06 6.25 -2.14
C ASN A 106 -1.12 5.30 -1.87
N PRO A 107 -0.94 3.96 -1.94
CA PRO A 107 -2.03 2.99 -1.78
C PRO A 107 -2.78 3.10 -0.44
N LEU A 108 -2.07 3.47 0.63
CA LEU A 108 -2.68 3.68 1.95
C LEU A 108 -3.63 4.88 1.92
N LEU A 109 -3.18 6.01 1.36
CA LEU A 109 -4.00 7.21 1.25
C LEU A 109 -5.17 7.01 0.29
N LEU A 110 -4.96 6.31 -0.83
CA LEU A 110 -6.04 5.93 -1.75
C LEU A 110 -7.12 5.10 -1.05
N THR A 111 -6.72 4.18 -0.17
CA THR A 111 -7.65 3.40 0.66
C THR A 111 -8.47 4.30 1.57
N ILE A 112 -7.84 5.26 2.26
CA ILE A 112 -8.52 6.23 3.14
C ILE A 112 -9.51 7.08 2.35
N ILE A 113 -9.11 7.60 1.19
CA ILE A 113 -9.97 8.39 0.31
C ILE A 113 -11.19 7.57 -0.14
N ALA A 114 -10.98 6.33 -0.60
CA ALA A 114 -12.06 5.45 -1.04
C ALA A 114 -13.02 5.08 0.11
N LEU A 115 -12.48 4.90 1.33
CA LEU A 115 -13.26 4.65 2.54
C LEU A 115 -14.15 5.85 2.88
N ILE A 116 -13.58 7.06 2.93
CA ILE A 116 -14.31 8.30 3.24
C ILE A 116 -15.40 8.55 2.20
N HIS A 117 -15.07 8.41 0.91
CA HIS A 117 -16.03 8.58 -0.18
C HIS A 117 -17.23 7.65 -0.02
N ARG A 118 -16.99 6.38 0.35
CA ARG A 118 -18.05 5.39 0.57
C ARG A 118 -18.97 5.78 1.73
N TYR A 119 -18.42 6.16 2.89
CA TYR A 119 -19.21 6.55 4.06
C TYR A 119 -19.96 7.87 3.87
N GLN A 120 -19.36 8.86 3.20
CA GLN A 120 -20.07 10.12 2.90
C GLN A 120 -21.25 9.90 1.94
N ALA A 121 -21.13 8.99 0.98
CA ALA A 121 -22.23 8.61 0.11
C ALA A 121 -23.39 7.96 0.90
N GLU A 122 -23.07 7.10 1.88
CA GLU A 122 -24.08 6.47 2.75
C GLU A 122 -24.78 7.49 3.65
N LEU A 123 -24.03 8.42 4.26
CA LEU A 123 -24.60 9.48 5.11
C LEU A 123 -25.53 10.43 4.33
N ARG A 124 -25.21 10.75 3.07
CA ARG A 124 -26.09 11.57 2.20
C ARG A 124 -27.40 10.85 1.86
N MET A 125 -27.37 9.52 1.64
CA MET A 125 -28.60 8.77 1.38
C MET A 125 -29.52 8.72 2.60
N ILE A 126 -28.97 8.60 3.81
CA ILE A 126 -29.76 8.63 5.05
C ILE A 126 -30.38 10.01 5.27
N CYS A 127 -29.63 11.09 5.05
CA CYS A 127 -30.11 12.46 5.30
C CYS A 127 -31.20 12.92 4.30
N CYS A 128 -31.26 12.35 3.10
CA CYS A 128 -32.36 12.62 2.15
C CYS A 128 -33.63 11.78 2.40
N MET A 129 -33.63 10.86 3.38
CA MET A 129 -34.78 10.00 3.71
C MET A 129 -35.51 10.41 5.00
N CYS A 130 -35.08 11.48 5.67
CA CYS A 130 -35.77 12.12 6.81
C CYS A 130 -36.31 13.49 6.40
#